data_AF-A0A2G6N2Q1-F1
#
_entry.id   AF-A0A2G6N2Q1-F1
#
_cell.length_a   1.000
_cell.length_b   1.000
_cell.length_c   1.000
_cell.angle_alpha   90.00
_cell.angle_beta   90.00
_cell.angle_gamma   90.00
#
_symmetry.space_group_name_H-M   'P 1'
#
loop_
_entity.id
_entity.type
_entity.pdbx_description
1 polymer ?
#
loop_
_entity_poly.entity_id
_entity_poly.type
_entity_poly.pdbx_seq_one_letter_code
_entity_poly.pdbx_strand_id
1 'polypeptide(L)'
;MKQLYTGIILAAFAILTGHGAANAHKVTIFAWAEGDRVYTESKFSGGKRVKGGTVTVFDREGNRLLEGQTDDQGGYSFKKPTTDGLIVKLNAGMGHANTWELSPADLGAPGKRRDQQAPDQMVSETPSVHARRADAGGLTAADVEAIVARQLEQKLRPLTRMLASVRNTEPTMGDIVGGLGYILGLVGLGTYVRYRKEVPPS
;
A
#
# COMPACT_ATOMS: atom_id res chain seq x y z
N MET A 1 23.45 35.41 31.14
CA MET A 1 22.41 34.34 31.20
C MET A 1 21.65 34.17 29.89
N LYS A 2 21.03 35.21 29.29
CA LYS A 2 20.29 35.10 28.01
C LYS A 2 21.08 34.46 26.86
N GLN A 3 22.34 34.86 26.66
CA GLN A 3 23.21 34.30 25.60
C GLN A 3 23.53 32.80 25.78
N LEU A 4 23.51 32.31 27.02
CA LEU A 4 23.75 30.90 27.33
C LEU A 4 22.52 30.05 26.96
N TYR A 5 21.31 30.55 27.24
CA TYR A 5 20.06 29.88 26.86
C TYR A 5 19.86 29.85 25.34
N THR A 6 20.20 30.93 24.64
CA THR A 6 20.15 30.96 23.17
C THR A 6 21.10 29.96 22.53
N GLY A 7 22.33 29.82 23.07
CA GLY A 7 23.29 28.82 22.61
C GLY A 7 22.83 27.38 22.85
N ILE A 8 22.22 27.10 24.01
CA ILE A 8 21.67 25.77 24.33
C ILE A 8 20.49 25.43 23.42
N ILE A 9 19.60 26.39 23.12
CA ILE A 9 18.45 26.17 22.22
C ILE A 9 18.93 25.91 20.78
N LEU A 10 19.92 26.64 20.29
CA LEU A 10 20.51 26.41 18.95
C LEU A 10 21.22 25.05 18.87
N ALA A 11 21.98 24.67 19.90
CA ALA A 11 22.62 23.37 19.97
C ALA A 11 21.61 22.22 20.03
N ALA A 12 20.55 22.36 20.82
CA ALA A 12 19.45 21.39 20.87
C ALA A 12 18.72 21.27 19.52
N PHE A 13 18.46 22.38 18.84
CA PHE A 13 17.84 22.39 17.52
C PHE A 13 18.72 21.73 16.45
N ALA A 14 20.04 21.96 16.50
CA ALA A 14 21.00 21.30 15.61
C ALA A 14 21.08 19.79 15.84
N ILE A 15 21.01 19.34 17.09
CA ILE A 15 20.99 17.91 17.45
C ILE A 15 19.68 17.24 17.00
N LEU A 16 18.53 17.91 17.14
CA LEU A 16 17.24 17.35 16.72
C LEU A 16 17.11 17.25 15.18
N THR A 17 17.69 18.18 14.43
CA THR A 17 17.59 18.22 12.95
C THR A 17 18.67 17.37 12.23
N GLY A 18 19.67 16.88 12.96
CA GLY A 18 20.77 16.06 12.44
C GLY A 18 20.49 14.56 12.29
N HIS A 19 19.25 14.10 12.51
CA HIS A 19 18.91 12.69 12.32
C HIS A 19 18.75 12.41 10.81
N GLY A 20 19.84 11.98 10.17
CA GLY A 20 19.80 11.49 8.79
C GLY A 20 18.78 10.35 8.63
N ALA A 21 18.22 10.22 7.42
CA ALA A 21 17.31 9.13 7.09
C ALA A 21 17.97 7.80 7.47
N ALA A 22 17.43 7.13 8.50
CA ALA A 22 17.83 5.78 8.81
C ALA A 22 17.48 4.95 7.59
N ASN A 23 18.51 4.42 6.91
CA ASN A 23 18.33 3.40 5.87
C ASN A 23 17.81 2.15 6.56
N ALA A 24 16.51 2.13 6.82
CA ALA A 24 15.84 0.98 7.39
C ALA A 24 15.96 -0.16 6.37
N HIS A 25 16.59 -1.25 6.78
CA HIS A 25 16.61 -2.52 6.07
C HIS A 25 15.15 -3.00 5.92
N LYS A 26 14.45 -2.50 4.91
CA LYS A 26 13.01 -2.74 4.73
C LYS A 26 12.80 -4.19 4.30
N VAL A 27 11.88 -4.87 4.99
CA VAL A 27 11.39 -6.20 4.61
C VAL A 27 10.03 -6.05 3.93
N THR A 28 9.73 -6.92 2.98
CA THR A 28 8.44 -6.96 2.28
C THR A 28 7.86 -8.35 2.36
N ILE A 29 6.55 -8.43 2.59
CA ILE A 29 5.74 -9.63 2.38
C ILE A 29 4.70 -9.30 1.33
N PHE A 30 4.55 -10.18 0.35
CA PHE A 30 3.43 -10.19 -0.59
C PHE A 30 2.54 -11.36 -0.25
N ALA A 31 1.22 -11.20 -0.37
CA ALA A 31 0.28 -12.31 -0.28
C ALA A 31 -0.74 -12.27 -1.42
N TRP A 32 -1.14 -13.44 -1.90
CA TRP A 32 -2.20 -13.58 -2.89
C TRP A 32 -2.96 -14.88 -2.67
N ALA A 33 -4.22 -14.89 -3.09
CA ALA A 33 -5.05 -16.08 -3.05
C ALA A 33 -5.09 -16.72 -4.43
N GLU A 34 -4.93 -18.05 -4.46
CA GLU A 34 -5.08 -18.88 -5.65
C GLU A 34 -5.77 -20.18 -5.24
N GLY A 35 -6.91 -20.48 -5.88
CA GLY A 35 -7.77 -21.59 -5.48
C GLY A 35 -8.24 -21.49 -4.03
N ASP A 36 -8.05 -22.56 -3.26
CA ASP A 36 -8.39 -22.68 -1.84
C ASP A 36 -7.23 -22.30 -0.90
N ARG A 37 -6.14 -21.74 -1.43
CA ARG A 37 -4.94 -21.39 -0.66
C ARG A 37 -4.62 -19.90 -0.75
N VAL A 38 -3.88 -19.45 0.24
CA VAL A 38 -3.17 -18.18 0.23
C VAL A 38 -1.68 -18.48 0.22
N TYR A 39 -0.97 -17.79 -0.64
CA TYR A 39 0.48 -17.85 -0.80
C TYR A 39 1.08 -16.54 -0.36
N THR A 40 2.30 -16.63 0.16
CA THR A 40 3.07 -15.46 0.56
C THR A 40 4.50 -15.58 0.03
N GLU A 41 5.12 -14.44 -0.23
CA GLU A 41 6.53 -14.34 -0.60
C GLU A 41 7.18 -13.17 0.14
N SER A 42 8.29 -13.44 0.81
CA SER A 42 8.96 -12.50 1.70
C SER A 42 10.42 -12.26 1.32
N LYS A 43 10.82 -10.99 1.23
CA LYS A 43 12.20 -10.60 0.87
C LYS A 43 12.63 -9.32 1.59
N PHE A 44 13.93 -9.20 1.83
CA PHE A 44 14.56 -7.94 2.20
C PHE A 44 14.73 -7.04 0.97
N SER A 45 14.88 -5.73 1.17
CA SER A 45 15.05 -4.75 0.08
C SER A 45 16.28 -5.02 -0.80
N GLY A 46 17.31 -5.66 -0.26
CA GLY A 46 18.47 -6.15 -1.02
C GLY A 46 18.21 -7.43 -1.84
N GLY A 47 16.95 -7.87 -1.96
CA GLY A 47 16.54 -9.05 -2.74
C GLY A 47 16.69 -10.40 -2.02
N LYS A 48 17.44 -10.47 -0.92
CA LYS A 48 17.60 -11.70 -0.13
C LYS A 48 16.25 -12.20 0.41
N ARG A 49 16.01 -13.51 0.33
CA ARG A 49 14.81 -14.16 0.88
C ARG A 49 14.80 -14.12 2.40
N VAL A 50 13.61 -13.93 2.97
CA VAL A 50 13.39 -14.04 4.42
C VAL A 50 13.22 -15.52 4.74
N LYS A 51 14.21 -16.14 5.39
CA LYS A 51 14.16 -17.57 5.76
C LYS A 51 13.78 -17.71 7.22
N GLY A 52 12.82 -18.57 7.55
CA GLY A 52 12.37 -18.77 8.94
C GLY A 52 11.70 -17.53 9.56
N GLY A 53 11.19 -16.62 8.74
CA GLY A 53 10.43 -15.47 9.23
C GLY A 53 9.04 -15.91 9.68
N THR A 54 8.60 -15.45 10.85
CA THR A 54 7.27 -15.78 11.38
C THR A 54 6.20 -15.05 10.57
N VAL A 55 5.25 -15.79 10.02
CA VAL A 55 4.06 -15.26 9.38
C VAL A 55 2.86 -15.54 10.26
N THR A 56 2.20 -14.49 10.73
CA THR A 56 0.98 -14.57 11.54
C THR A 56 -0.19 -13.98 10.76
N VAL A 57 -1.29 -14.70 10.72
CA VAL A 57 -2.48 -14.31 9.95
C VAL A 57 -3.63 -14.03 10.90
N PHE A 58 -4.29 -12.90 10.67
CA PHE A 58 -5.43 -12.42 11.44
C PHE A 58 -6.64 -12.22 10.53
N ASP A 59 -7.84 -12.26 11.10
CA ASP A 59 -9.03 -11.66 10.49
C ASP A 59 -9.00 -10.12 10.62
N ARG A 60 -10.07 -9.44 10.19
CA ARG A 60 -10.16 -7.97 10.24
C ARG A 60 -10.43 -7.45 11.65
N GLU A 61 -11.01 -8.28 12.49
CA GLU A 61 -11.31 -8.02 13.88
C GLU A 61 -10.04 -8.13 14.76
N GLY A 62 -8.96 -8.65 14.20
CA GLY A 62 -7.66 -8.79 14.86
C GLY A 62 -7.49 -10.12 15.59
N ASN A 63 -8.38 -11.09 15.40
CA ASN A 63 -8.23 -12.43 15.95
C ASN A 63 -7.18 -13.19 15.14
N ARG A 64 -6.24 -13.82 15.84
CA ARG A 64 -5.22 -14.65 15.20
C ARG A 64 -5.85 -15.95 14.70
N LEU A 65 -5.75 -16.20 13.40
CA LEU A 65 -6.28 -17.39 12.74
C LEU A 65 -5.24 -18.50 12.66
N LEU A 66 -4.00 -18.17 12.28
CA LEU A 66 -2.91 -19.14 12.11
C LEU A 66 -1.54 -18.47 12.15
N GLU A 67 -0.51 -19.29 12.32
CA GLU A 67 0.88 -18.89 12.36
C GLU A 67 1.76 -19.95 11.69
N GLY A 68 2.83 -19.52 11.02
CA GLY A 68 3.82 -20.39 10.40
C GLY A 68 5.14 -19.67 10.15
N GLN A 69 6.03 -20.30 9.40
CA GLN A 69 7.33 -19.74 9.05
C GLN A 69 7.56 -19.79 7.55
N THR A 70 8.31 -18.82 7.04
CA THR A 70 8.77 -18.83 5.66
C THR A 70 9.85 -19.89 5.43
N ASP A 71 9.81 -20.51 4.26
CA ASP A 71 10.80 -21.47 3.80
C ASP A 71 12.11 -20.80 3.31
N ASP A 72 13.01 -21.60 2.74
CA ASP A 72 14.29 -21.13 2.19
C ASP A 72 14.16 -20.17 1.00
N GLN A 73 13.01 -20.18 0.32
CA GLN A 73 12.68 -19.27 -0.78
C GLN A 73 11.89 -18.05 -0.31
N GLY A 74 11.64 -17.92 1.00
CA GLY A 74 10.83 -16.86 1.58
C GLY A 74 9.33 -17.05 1.39
N GLY A 75 8.91 -18.26 0.99
CA GLY A 75 7.53 -18.62 0.77
C GLY A 75 6.87 -19.15 2.04
N TYR A 76 5.58 -18.88 2.20
CA TYR A 76 4.71 -19.61 3.13
C TYR A 76 3.32 -19.72 2.52
N SER A 77 2.65 -20.86 2.66
CA SER A 77 1.29 -21.04 2.15
C SER A 77 0.40 -21.76 3.14
N PHE A 78 -0.88 -21.40 3.14
CA PHE A 78 -1.87 -21.95 4.05
C PHE A 78 -3.23 -22.06 3.36
N LYS A 79 -4.10 -22.90 3.92
CA LYS A 79 -5.48 -23.03 3.45
C LYS A 79 -6.24 -21.75 3.78
N LYS A 80 -6.96 -21.21 2.80
CA LYS A 80 -7.72 -19.97 2.92
C LYS A 80 -8.78 -20.11 4.03
N PRO A 81 -8.72 -19.32 5.11
CA PRO A 81 -9.75 -19.29 6.13
C PRO A 81 -11.05 -18.67 5.58
N THR A 82 -12.18 -19.08 6.13
CA THR A 82 -13.48 -18.46 5.83
C THR A 82 -13.63 -17.18 6.64
N THR A 83 -13.36 -16.03 6.03
CA THR A 83 -13.45 -14.70 6.65
C THR A 83 -13.59 -13.59 5.60
N ASP A 84 -14.01 -12.40 6.02
CA ASP A 84 -14.22 -11.21 5.18
C ASP A 84 -12.93 -10.39 4.96
N GLY A 85 -11.78 -11.05 4.97
CA GLY A 85 -10.48 -10.46 4.72
C GLY A 85 -9.41 -11.02 5.64
N LEU A 86 -8.15 -10.84 5.27
CA LEU A 86 -7.00 -11.28 6.06
C LEU A 86 -5.99 -10.15 6.24
N ILE A 87 -5.37 -10.13 7.42
CA ILE A 87 -4.19 -9.33 7.71
C ILE A 87 -3.03 -10.32 7.92
N VAL A 88 -2.08 -10.33 6.99
CA VAL A 88 -0.91 -11.22 7.02
C VAL A 88 0.30 -10.42 7.50
N LYS A 89 0.81 -10.73 8.69
CA LYS A 89 1.97 -10.05 9.29
C LYS A 89 3.20 -10.94 9.20
N LEU A 90 4.29 -10.39 8.68
CA LEU A 90 5.61 -10.98 8.70
C LEU A 90 6.44 -10.36 9.82
N ASN A 91 7.15 -11.20 10.57
CA ASN A 91 8.25 -10.82 11.45
C ASN A 91 9.51 -11.61 11.07
N ALA A 92 10.52 -10.90 10.57
CA ALA A 92 11.82 -11.44 10.16
C ALA A 92 12.91 -11.22 11.22
N GLY A 93 12.55 -10.81 12.45
CA GLY A 93 13.46 -10.57 13.56
C GLY A 93 14.10 -9.18 13.56
N MET A 94 14.69 -8.79 14.70
CA MET A 94 15.42 -7.51 14.87
C MET A 94 14.65 -6.27 14.38
N GLY A 95 13.33 -6.23 14.59
CA GLY A 95 12.47 -5.13 14.14
C GLY A 95 12.10 -5.13 12.65
N HIS A 96 12.52 -6.14 11.88
CA HIS A 96 12.11 -6.30 10.48
C HIS A 96 10.72 -6.94 10.43
N ALA A 97 9.69 -6.11 10.27
CA ALA A 97 8.32 -6.58 10.13
C ALA A 97 7.61 -5.86 8.98
N ASN A 98 6.62 -6.53 8.39
CA ASN A 98 5.74 -5.91 7.41
C ASN A 98 4.38 -6.61 7.41
N THR A 99 3.35 -5.95 6.88
CA THR A 99 1.96 -6.43 6.84
C THR A 99 1.43 -6.37 5.42
N TRP A 100 0.62 -7.36 5.05
CA TRP A 100 -0.14 -7.39 3.80
C TRP A 100 -1.61 -7.67 4.08
N GLU A 101 -2.50 -6.91 3.45
CA GLU A 101 -3.94 -7.08 3.60
C GLU A 101 -4.55 -7.72 2.35
N LEU A 102 -5.44 -8.69 2.56
CA LEU A 102 -6.26 -9.30 1.52
C LEU A 102 -7.73 -8.93 1.78
N SER A 103 -8.35 -8.27 0.82
CA SER A 103 -9.78 -7.96 0.86
C SER A 103 -10.64 -9.19 0.54
N PRO A 104 -11.96 -9.19 0.83
CA PRO A 104 -12.87 -10.24 0.37
C PRO A 104 -12.74 -10.54 -1.12
N ALA A 105 -12.58 -9.49 -1.93
CA ALA A 105 -12.42 -9.61 -3.38
C ALA A 105 -11.10 -10.30 -3.78
N ASP A 106 -10.03 -10.12 -3.00
CA ASP A 106 -8.75 -10.81 -3.22
C ASP A 106 -8.85 -12.28 -2.83
N LEU A 107 -9.66 -12.60 -1.83
CA LEU A 107 -9.94 -13.98 -1.41
C LEU A 107 -10.90 -14.72 -2.34
N GLY A 108 -11.46 -14.03 -3.34
CA GLY A 108 -12.42 -14.60 -4.28
C GLY A 108 -13.85 -14.69 -3.75
N ALA A 109 -14.16 -13.98 -2.66
CA ALA A 109 -15.55 -13.78 -2.28
C ALA A 109 -16.25 -12.99 -3.43
N PRO A 110 -17.45 -13.41 -3.87
CA PRO A 110 -18.20 -12.65 -4.85
C PRO A 110 -18.50 -11.27 -4.26
N GLY A 111 -17.75 -10.27 -4.70
CA GLY A 111 -17.95 -8.90 -4.25
C GLY A 111 -19.37 -8.48 -4.58
N LYS A 112 -20.14 -8.09 -3.55
CA LYS A 112 -21.24 -7.15 -3.77
C LYS A 112 -20.61 -5.95 -4.45
N ARG A 113 -20.98 -5.73 -5.72
CA ARG A 113 -20.66 -4.53 -6.48
C ARG A 113 -20.98 -3.34 -5.58
N ARG A 114 -19.94 -2.63 -5.16
CA ARG A 114 -20.09 -1.37 -4.44
C ARG A 114 -20.35 -0.34 -5.53
N ASP A 115 -21.63 -0.12 -5.78
CA ASP A 115 -22.07 1.02 -6.59
C ASP A 115 -21.57 2.28 -5.90
N GLN A 116 -20.62 2.95 -6.55
CA GLN A 116 -20.31 4.35 -6.32
C GLN A 116 -20.55 5.07 -7.64
N GLN A 117 -21.59 5.88 -7.57
CA GLN A 117 -22.28 6.57 -8.64
C GLN A 117 -21.74 7.99 -8.78
N ALA A 118 -21.60 8.47 -10.02
CA ALA A 118 -22.03 9.80 -10.48
C ALA A 118 -21.54 10.07 -11.92
N PRO A 119 -22.19 10.95 -12.70
CA PRO A 119 -23.62 11.06 -12.95
C PRO A 119 -23.94 11.13 -14.47
N ASP A 120 -25.23 11.29 -14.77
CA ASP A 120 -25.81 11.86 -15.99
C ASP A 120 -26.45 10.91 -17.03
N GLN A 121 -27.78 10.87 -16.90
CA GLN A 121 -28.79 11.08 -17.94
C GLN A 121 -28.91 10.17 -19.19
N MET A 122 -30.13 9.64 -19.24
CA MET A 122 -31.10 9.76 -20.34
C MET A 122 -31.31 8.56 -21.28
N VAL A 123 -32.60 8.21 -21.33
CA VAL A 123 -33.44 7.62 -22.38
C VAL A 123 -33.47 6.10 -22.63
N SER A 124 -34.65 5.57 -22.29
CA SER A 124 -35.56 4.69 -23.05
C SER A 124 -35.18 3.25 -23.43
N GLU A 125 -36.00 2.37 -22.87
CA GLU A 125 -36.84 1.36 -23.54
C GLU A 125 -36.18 0.14 -24.22
N THR A 126 -36.37 -1.01 -23.56
CA THR A 126 -36.49 -2.38 -24.10
C THR A 126 -37.49 -2.52 -25.25
N PRO A 127 -37.62 -3.69 -25.93
CA PRO A 127 -36.69 -4.80 -26.16
C PRO A 127 -36.66 -5.24 -27.66
N SER A 128 -35.65 -5.99 -28.09
CA SER A 128 -35.74 -6.74 -29.36
C SER A 128 -35.05 -8.09 -29.24
N VAL A 129 -35.88 -9.11 -29.05
CA VAL A 129 -35.57 -10.52 -29.29
C VAL A 129 -35.31 -10.69 -30.79
N HIS A 130 -34.31 -11.48 -31.18
CA HIS A 130 -34.05 -12.22 -32.44
C HIS A 130 -32.51 -12.27 -32.58
N ALA A 131 -31.81 -13.39 -32.73
CA ALA A 131 -32.22 -14.74 -33.00
C ALA A 131 -31.14 -15.70 -32.45
N ARG A 132 -31.60 -16.79 -31.85
CA ARG A 132 -30.79 -17.97 -31.62
C ARG A 132 -30.49 -18.58 -33.00
N ARG A 133 -29.26 -18.40 -33.49
CA ARG A 133 -28.68 -19.32 -34.49
C ARG A 133 -27.69 -20.19 -33.74
N ALA A 134 -28.07 -21.45 -33.57
CA ALA A 134 -27.09 -22.52 -33.50
C ALA A 134 -26.67 -22.79 -34.95
N ASP A 135 -25.39 -22.63 -35.27
CA ASP A 135 -24.65 -23.69 -35.96
C ASP A 135 -23.13 -23.43 -35.98
N ALA A 136 -22.40 -24.54 -36.13
CA ALA A 136 -20.95 -24.71 -36.32
C ALA A 136 -20.04 -24.61 -35.09
N GLY A 137 -19.64 -25.78 -34.58
CA GLY A 137 -18.71 -26.00 -33.49
C GLY A 137 -17.27 -25.57 -33.79
N GLY A 138 -17.02 -24.27 -33.69
CA GLY A 138 -15.68 -23.70 -33.65
C GLY A 138 -15.70 -22.37 -32.91
N LEU A 139 -14.71 -22.13 -32.06
CA LEU A 139 -14.49 -20.81 -31.47
C LEU A 139 -14.19 -19.83 -32.62
N THR A 140 -14.97 -18.76 -32.74
CA THR A 140 -14.64 -17.71 -33.72
C THR A 140 -13.39 -16.95 -33.25
N ALA A 141 -12.68 -16.28 -34.17
CA ALA A 141 -11.50 -15.49 -33.79
C ALA A 141 -11.83 -14.43 -32.72
N ALA A 142 -13.03 -13.85 -32.77
CA ALA A 142 -13.53 -12.92 -31.76
C ALA A 142 -13.78 -13.59 -30.39
N ASP A 143 -14.28 -14.83 -30.38
CA ASP A 143 -14.46 -15.60 -29.13
C ASP A 143 -13.10 -15.94 -28.51
N VAL A 144 -12.11 -16.32 -29.32
CA VAL A 144 -10.75 -16.60 -28.86
C VAL A 144 -10.12 -15.33 -28.28
N GLU A 145 -10.22 -14.20 -28.97
CA GLU A 145 -9.70 -12.92 -28.48
C GLU A 145 -10.37 -12.50 -27.17
N ALA A 146 -11.69 -12.65 -27.04
CA ALA A 146 -12.41 -12.37 -25.80
C ALA A 146 -12.01 -13.31 -24.65
N ILE A 147 -11.80 -14.60 -24.91
CA ILE A 147 -11.33 -15.57 -23.92
C ILE A 147 -9.90 -15.23 -23.49
N VAL A 148 -9.01 -14.97 -24.44
CA VAL A 148 -7.61 -14.61 -24.17
C VAL A 148 -7.54 -13.29 -23.40
N ALA A 149 -8.27 -12.27 -23.81
CA ALA A 149 -8.32 -10.98 -23.11
C ALA A 149 -8.80 -11.16 -21.66
N ARG A 150 -9.86 -11.94 -21.43
CA ARG A 150 -10.36 -12.25 -20.07
C ARG A 150 -9.33 -13.01 -19.23
N GLN A 151 -8.65 -13.99 -19.82
CA GLN A 151 -7.60 -14.74 -19.12
C GLN A 151 -6.39 -13.87 -18.81
N LEU A 152 -5.99 -13.02 -19.76
CA LEU A 152 -4.86 -12.12 -19.60
C LEU A 152 -5.18 -11.07 -18.53
N GLU A 153 -6.35 -10.44 -18.55
CA GLU A 153 -6.83 -9.52 -17.51
C GLU A 153 -6.84 -10.19 -16.12
N GLN A 154 -7.32 -11.43 -16.03
CA GLN A 154 -7.28 -12.23 -14.80
C GLN A 154 -5.85 -12.40 -14.27
N LYS A 155 -4.87 -12.57 -15.15
CA LYS A 155 -3.46 -12.78 -14.80
C LYS A 155 -2.67 -11.48 -14.64
N LEU A 156 -3.09 -10.38 -15.27
CA LEU A 156 -2.45 -9.07 -15.19
C LEU A 156 -2.95 -8.23 -14.01
N ARG A 157 -4.17 -8.47 -13.52
CA ARG A 157 -4.71 -7.81 -12.32
C ARG A 157 -3.83 -7.95 -11.07
N PRO A 158 -3.29 -9.13 -10.74
CA PRO A 158 -2.32 -9.29 -9.66
C PRO A 158 -1.06 -8.43 -9.88
N LEU A 159 -0.53 -8.41 -11.11
CA LEU A 159 0.69 -7.67 -11.44
C LEU A 159 0.51 -6.15 -11.35
N THR A 160 -0.61 -5.63 -11.85
CA THR A 160 -0.95 -4.20 -11.73
C THR A 160 -1.13 -3.78 -10.28
N ARG A 161 -1.72 -4.64 -9.43
CA ARG A 161 -1.78 -4.42 -7.98
C ARG A 161 -0.41 -4.49 -7.31
N MET A 162 0.46 -5.40 -7.74
CA MET A 162 1.86 -5.46 -7.28
C MET A 162 2.63 -4.19 -7.63
N LEU A 163 2.40 -3.60 -8.81
CA LEU A 163 3.02 -2.32 -9.18
C LEU A 163 2.44 -1.14 -8.39
N ALA A 164 1.14 -1.14 -8.16
CA ALA A 164 0.47 -0.09 -7.39
C ALA A 164 0.91 -0.08 -5.90
N SER A 165 1.14 -1.24 -5.28
CA SER A 165 1.57 -1.32 -3.87
C SER A 165 3.05 -0.96 -3.65
N VAL A 166 3.87 -1.01 -4.70
CA VAL A 166 5.26 -0.53 -4.67
C VAL A 166 5.34 1.00 -4.73
N ARG A 167 4.31 1.66 -5.27
CA ARG A 167 4.17 3.13 -5.22
C ARG A 167 3.66 3.59 -3.86
N ASN A 168 4.49 3.39 -2.83
CA ASN A 168 4.44 4.26 -1.67
C ASN A 168 5.17 5.55 -2.06
N THR A 169 4.45 6.66 -2.19
CA THR A 169 5.07 7.98 -2.32
C THR A 169 5.70 8.31 -0.97
N GLU A 170 6.99 8.02 -0.83
CA GLU A 170 7.76 8.50 0.32
C GLU A 170 7.86 10.03 0.23
N PRO A 171 7.84 10.73 1.37
CA PRO A 171 8.21 12.14 1.41
C PRO A 171 9.59 12.28 0.80
N THR A 172 9.68 13.00 -0.30
CA THR A 172 10.96 13.28 -0.95
C THR A 172 11.76 14.23 -0.05
N MET A 173 13.08 14.30 -0.27
CA MET A 173 13.92 15.29 0.42
C MET A 173 13.40 16.72 0.19
N GLY A 174 12.77 16.97 -0.96
CA GLY A 174 12.10 18.23 -1.27
C GLY A 174 10.90 18.53 -0.36
N ASP A 175 10.08 17.52 -0.03
CA ASP A 175 8.91 17.68 0.84
C ASP A 175 9.33 18.02 2.28
N ILE A 176 10.43 17.41 2.74
CA ILE A 176 10.99 17.65 4.08
C ILE A 176 11.61 19.05 4.14
N VAL A 177 12.51 19.39 3.21
CA VAL A 177 13.18 20.69 3.16
C VAL A 177 12.18 21.82 2.93
N GLY A 178 11.18 21.59 2.06
CA GLY A 178 10.09 22.52 1.80
C GLY A 178 9.21 22.74 3.04
N GLY A 179 8.83 21.68 3.75
CA GLY A 179 8.07 21.77 5.00
C GLY A 179 8.82 22.53 6.09
N LEU A 180 10.11 22.26 6.28
CA LEU A 180 10.99 22.99 7.21
C LEU A 180 11.12 24.47 6.80
N GLY A 181 11.32 24.75 5.52
CA GLY A 181 11.40 26.12 4.99
C GLY A 181 10.11 26.91 5.22
N TYR A 182 8.95 26.28 5.08
CA TYR A 182 7.65 26.91 5.32
C TYR A 182 7.46 27.31 6.79
N ILE A 183 7.79 26.41 7.72
CA ILE A 183 7.70 26.68 9.17
C ILE A 183 8.64 27.82 9.56
N LEU A 184 9.91 27.75 9.12
CA LEU A 184 10.90 28.80 9.41
C LEU A 184 10.51 30.14 8.78
N GLY A 185 9.93 30.12 7.57
CA GLY A 185 9.44 31.30 6.89
C GLY A 185 8.30 32.01 7.63
N LEU A 186 7.31 31.25 8.11
CA LEU A 186 6.19 31.81 8.89
C LEU A 186 6.65 32.38 10.24
N VAL A 187 7.52 31.65 10.96
CA VAL A 187 8.09 32.13 12.23
C VAL A 187 8.95 33.39 12.00
N GLY A 188 9.78 33.39 10.95
CA GLY A 188 10.59 34.54 10.56
C GLY A 188 9.74 35.77 10.23
N LEU A 189 8.66 35.59 9.44
CA LEU A 189 7.75 36.68 9.11
C LEU A 189 7.02 37.23 10.36
N GLY A 190 6.56 36.34 11.25
CA GLY A 190 5.91 36.74 12.49
C GLY A 190 6.83 37.54 13.41
N THR A 191 8.08 37.11 13.57
CA THR A 191 9.07 37.83 14.38
C THR A 191 9.46 39.18 13.76
N TYR A 192 9.61 39.26 12.43
CA TYR A 192 9.87 40.52 11.73
C TYR A 192 8.73 41.54 11.92
N VAL A 193 7.48 41.08 11.77
CA VAL A 193 6.29 41.93 11.98
C VAL A 193 6.14 42.36 13.44
N ARG A 194 6.57 41.54 14.41
CA ARG A 194 6.60 41.92 15.82
C ARG A 194 7.71 42.95 16.10
N TYR A 195 8.90 42.75 15.55
CA TYR A 195 10.04 43.65 15.73
C TYR A 195 9.75 45.07 15.21
N ARG A 196 9.15 45.19 14.01
CA ARG A 196 8.75 46.50 13.45
C ARG A 196 7.65 47.23 14.25
N LYS A 197 6.94 46.53 15.13
CA LYS A 197 5.93 47.15 16.01
C LYS A 197 6.54 47.64 17.33
N GLU A 198 7.70 47.11 17.71
CA GLU A 198 8.42 47.47 18.94
C GLU A 198 9.48 48.56 18.72
N VAL A 199 9.92 48.79 17.48
CA VAL A 199 10.81 49.91 17.11
C VAL A 199 9.99 51.06 16.52
N PRO A 200 9.83 52.21 17.21
CA PRO A 200 9.16 53.37 16.63
C PRO A 200 9.98 53.92 15.46
N PRO A 201 9.36 54.46 14.40
CA PRO A 201 10.10 55.18 13.37
C PRO A 201 10.79 56.40 14.00
N SER A 202 12.10 56.51 13.76
CA SER A 202 12.93 57.67 14.10
C SER A 202 12.61 58.88 13.24
#